data_AF-A0A8S2MR35-F1
#
_entry.id   AF-A0A8S2MR35-F1
#
_cell.length_a   1.000
_cell.length_b   1.000
_cell.length_c   1.000
_cell.angle_alpha   90.00
_cell.angle_beta   90.00
_cell.angle_gamma   90.00
#
_symmetry.space_group_name_H-M   'P 1'
#
loop_
_entity.id
_entity.type
_entity.pdbx_description
1 polymer ?
#
loop_
_entity_poly.entity_id
_entity_poly.type
_entity_poly.pdbx_seq_one_letter_code
_entity_poly.pdbx_strand_id
1 'polypeptide(L)'
;MFQLISTRLKYDTRITILGHVQRGGCPSAFDRLLATRMGTEAVLALMEATPTSQPVVIAISGNQTVRVPLMHCVEKTLAVAEAMSERRFKEAQELRGRSFKGNLETYIRLSKLRPKLFSNKQHSFNLAVLNVGAPACGVNAIVRSIVRYGLCEGHNMFAIFDGFEGLINNQIKSLHWMAVNGWSSVGSSLLGCQKTSASKVGLELIAEKIREHNFHALLIIGGYEAYLSVLEMYEAREQYLQFQIPLICIPATISNNVPGTEFSIGADTALNEIVQICDKIKQSAQGSKRRIFVIETMGGYCGYLATMAALASGADQAYIYEEPFTIKDLIDDVDHLRKKMEGHLKRGLLLRNERANEHYTTEFITKLLQEEGKGVFSARSNVLGHMQQGGLPSPFDRAFGTKLGCKAVTYAVSLIEKAATEDGKVICNTAESAVVLGLIKRQNEFTPVEILKANTDTEHRMPLEQWWLKLRPLLRILAKHESVYIGDFVETGLEDVD
;
A
#
# COMPACT_ATOMS: atom_id res chain seq x y z
N MET A 1 19.53 30.89 -4.06
CA MET A 1 19.60 29.68 -4.92
C MET A 1 19.33 30.01 -6.39
N PHE A 2 18.21 30.65 -6.76
CA PHE A 2 17.92 31.04 -8.15
C PHE A 2 19.07 31.80 -8.84
N GLN A 3 19.52 32.89 -8.21
CA GLN A 3 20.66 33.66 -8.72
C GLN A 3 21.89 32.76 -8.92
N LEU A 4 22.19 31.89 -7.96
CA LEU A 4 23.33 30.95 -8.07
C LEU A 4 23.20 30.00 -9.26
N ILE A 5 22.02 29.44 -9.54
CA ILE A 5 21.83 28.53 -10.68
C ILE A 5 21.90 29.30 -12.01
N SER A 6 21.21 30.43 -12.10
CA SER A 6 21.13 31.22 -13.34
C SER A 6 22.45 31.91 -13.68
N THR A 7 23.14 32.53 -12.72
CA THR A 7 24.36 33.31 -13.01
C THR A 7 25.61 32.45 -13.03
N ARG A 8 25.76 31.50 -12.10
CA ARG A 8 26.97 30.67 -11.99
C ARG A 8 26.92 29.43 -12.87
N LEU A 9 25.78 28.74 -12.93
CA LEU A 9 25.63 27.52 -13.76
C LEU A 9 25.07 27.82 -15.16
N LYS A 10 24.56 29.03 -15.40
CA LYS A 10 24.02 29.48 -16.70
C LYS A 10 22.90 28.60 -17.24
N TYR A 11 22.12 27.98 -16.35
CA TYR A 11 20.94 27.19 -16.74
C TYR A 11 19.68 28.06 -16.82
N ASP A 12 18.83 27.77 -17.80
CA ASP A 12 17.52 28.39 -17.90
C ASP A 12 16.67 27.99 -16.69
N THR A 13 16.31 28.98 -15.88
CA THR A 13 15.71 28.74 -14.56
C THR A 13 14.39 29.50 -14.45
N ARG A 14 13.38 28.85 -13.86
CA ARG A 14 12.08 29.45 -13.53
C ARG A 14 11.77 29.23 -12.06
N ILE A 15 11.06 30.16 -11.45
CA ILE A 15 10.52 30.03 -10.09
C ILE A 15 9.03 29.77 -10.22
N THR A 16 8.53 28.79 -9.48
CA THR A 16 7.11 28.49 -9.39
C THR A 16 6.72 28.42 -7.92
N ILE A 17 5.76 29.26 -7.52
CA ILE A 17 5.21 29.31 -6.18
C ILE A 17 3.79 28.77 -6.26
N LEU A 18 3.57 27.58 -5.71
CA LEU A 18 2.28 26.89 -5.83
C LEU A 18 1.14 27.64 -5.12
N GLY A 19 1.42 28.30 -4.00
CA GLY A 19 0.41 29.08 -3.27
C GLY A 19 -0.75 28.21 -2.75
N HIS A 20 -1.97 28.73 -2.84
CA HIS A 20 -3.19 28.16 -2.23
C HIS A 20 -3.72 26.88 -2.89
N VAL A 21 -3.22 26.49 -4.07
CA VAL A 21 -3.60 25.22 -4.70
C VAL A 21 -3.26 24.01 -3.82
N GLN A 22 -2.35 24.18 -2.85
CA GLN A 22 -1.99 23.20 -1.84
C GLN A 22 -3.04 23.03 -0.71
N ARG A 23 -4.02 23.93 -0.61
CA ARG A 23 -5.10 23.88 0.40
C ARG A 23 -6.45 23.44 -0.17
N GLY A 24 -6.64 23.60 -1.48
CA GLY A 24 -7.88 23.24 -2.17
C GLY A 24 -7.88 21.80 -2.69
N GLY A 25 -8.90 21.46 -3.48
CA GLY A 25 -9.08 20.11 -4.05
C GLY A 25 -9.94 19.21 -3.17
N CYS A 26 -10.41 18.10 -3.75
CA CYS A 26 -11.12 17.08 -2.99
C CYS A 26 -10.10 16.28 -2.15
N PRO A 27 -10.42 15.95 -0.87
CA PRO A 27 -9.54 15.12 -0.05
C PRO A 27 -9.25 13.78 -0.71
N SER A 28 -8.02 13.29 -0.53
CA SER A 28 -7.62 11.95 -0.98
C SER A 28 -8.43 10.86 -0.28
N ALA A 29 -8.43 9.64 -0.82
CA ALA A 29 -9.10 8.53 -0.16
C ALA A 29 -8.56 8.30 1.26
N PHE A 30 -7.23 8.40 1.43
CA PHE A 30 -6.58 8.32 2.73
C PHE A 30 -7.08 9.39 3.70
N ASP A 31 -7.14 10.66 3.28
CA ASP A 31 -7.60 11.76 4.15
C ASP A 31 -9.07 11.58 4.58
N ARG A 32 -9.93 11.09 3.68
CA ARG A 32 -11.34 10.82 4.00
C ARG A 32 -11.47 9.73 5.05
N LEU A 33 -10.75 8.62 4.85
CA LEU A 33 -10.75 7.48 5.78
C LEU A 33 -10.16 7.88 7.14
N LEU A 34 -9.06 8.64 7.12
CA LEU A 34 -8.42 9.16 8.32
C LEU A 34 -9.38 10.05 9.09
N ALA A 35 -10.01 11.03 8.44
CA ALA A 35 -10.98 11.93 9.07
C ALA A 35 -12.17 11.17 9.66
N THR A 36 -12.72 10.18 8.92
CA THR A 36 -13.83 9.34 9.40
C THR A 36 -13.43 8.54 10.64
N ARG A 37 -12.25 7.92 10.63
CA ARG A 37 -11.73 7.15 11.78
C ARG A 37 -11.47 8.04 12.98
N MET A 38 -10.80 9.17 12.78
CA MET A 38 -10.46 10.11 13.86
C MET A 38 -11.70 10.78 14.45
N GLY A 39 -12.68 11.14 13.61
CA GLY A 39 -13.94 11.72 14.08
C GLY A 39 -14.76 10.73 14.90
N THR A 40 -14.80 9.47 14.49
CA THR A 40 -15.46 8.39 15.26
C THR A 40 -14.80 8.22 16.62
N GLU A 41 -13.46 8.13 16.63
CA GLU A 41 -12.71 7.97 17.87
C GLU A 41 -12.85 9.17 18.80
N ALA A 42 -12.95 10.39 18.27
CA ALA A 42 -13.20 11.58 19.06
C ALA A 42 -14.56 11.52 19.77
N VAL A 43 -15.60 11.01 19.11
CA VAL A 43 -16.92 10.82 19.73
C VAL A 43 -16.85 9.76 20.84
N LEU A 44 -16.18 8.63 20.60
CA LEU A 44 -15.98 7.59 21.62
C LEU A 44 -15.22 8.13 22.82
N ALA A 45 -14.14 8.88 22.59
CA ALA A 45 -13.36 9.51 23.65
C ALA A 45 -14.19 10.48 24.49
N LEU A 46 -15.12 11.23 23.89
CA LEU A 46 -16.04 12.11 24.61
C LEU A 46 -17.08 11.33 25.43
N MET A 47 -17.58 10.19 24.92
CA MET A 47 -18.54 9.35 25.64
C MET A 47 -17.91 8.63 26.84
N GLU A 48 -16.63 8.30 26.74
CA GLU A 48 -15.85 7.64 27.80
C GLU A 48 -15.22 8.63 28.80
N ALA A 49 -15.23 9.94 28.47
CA ALA A 49 -14.60 10.95 29.30
C ALA A 49 -15.31 11.09 30.66
N THR A 50 -14.50 11.21 31.72
CA THR A 50 -14.93 11.50 33.09
C THR A 50 -14.49 12.91 33.49
N PRO A 51 -15.00 13.49 34.61
CA PRO A 51 -14.55 14.80 35.07
C PRO A 51 -13.03 14.90 35.36
N THR A 52 -12.35 13.76 35.54
CA THR A 52 -10.90 13.69 35.76
C THR A 52 -10.11 13.33 34.50
N SER A 53 -10.77 13.08 33.38
CA SER A 53 -10.10 12.78 32.11
C SER A 53 -9.39 14.01 31.56
N GLN A 54 -8.14 13.84 31.14
CA GLN A 54 -7.36 14.90 30.52
C GLN A 54 -7.84 15.16 29.07
N PRO A 55 -7.74 16.41 28.56
CA PRO A 55 -7.96 16.69 27.16
C PRO A 55 -6.98 15.92 26.26
N VAL A 56 -7.50 15.26 25.23
CA VAL A 56 -6.72 14.47 24.27
C VAL A 56 -6.89 14.98 22.84
N VAL A 57 -5.88 14.73 22.02
CA VAL A 57 -5.87 14.88 20.57
C VAL A 57 -5.90 13.48 19.97
N ILE A 58 -6.86 13.24 19.08
CA ILE A 58 -6.86 12.01 18.28
C ILE A 58 -5.77 12.15 17.21
N ALA A 59 -4.93 11.14 17.07
CA ALA A 59 -3.86 11.10 16.08
C ALA A 59 -3.76 9.71 15.44
N ILE A 60 -2.87 9.57 14.46
CA ILE A 60 -2.53 8.28 13.85
C ILE A 60 -1.05 7.97 14.09
N SER A 61 -0.77 6.75 14.52
CA SER A 61 0.58 6.22 14.61
C SER A 61 0.66 4.93 13.79
N GLY A 62 1.43 4.98 12.69
CA GLY A 62 1.36 3.95 11.65
C GLY A 62 -0.04 3.85 11.05
N ASN A 63 -0.70 2.72 11.22
CA ASN A 63 -2.10 2.48 10.84
C ASN A 63 -3.07 2.44 12.03
N GLN A 64 -2.63 2.75 13.25
CA GLN A 64 -3.47 2.73 14.45
C GLN A 64 -3.90 4.13 14.87
N THR A 65 -5.15 4.26 15.29
CA THR A 65 -5.67 5.50 15.89
C THR A 65 -5.24 5.54 17.35
N VAL A 66 -4.73 6.68 17.82
CA VAL A 66 -4.23 6.86 19.18
C VAL A 66 -4.79 8.13 19.81
N ARG A 67 -4.94 8.15 21.13
CA ARG A 67 -5.32 9.32 21.93
C ARG A 67 -4.07 9.86 22.61
N VAL A 68 -3.67 11.08 22.28
CA VAL A 68 -2.45 11.72 22.82
C VAL A 68 -2.84 12.90 23.69
N PRO A 69 -2.26 13.09 24.90
CA PRO A 69 -2.56 14.25 25.72
C PRO A 69 -2.33 15.57 24.96
N LEU A 70 -3.30 16.48 25.03
CA LEU A 70 -3.25 17.75 24.28
C LEU A 70 -1.99 18.55 24.61
N MET A 71 -1.66 18.67 25.90
CA MET A 71 -0.51 19.46 26.35
C MET A 71 0.81 18.87 25.84
N HIS A 72 0.92 17.55 25.77
CA HIS A 72 2.11 16.89 25.21
C HIS A 72 2.31 17.25 23.73
N CYS A 73 1.23 17.30 22.94
CA CYS A 73 1.29 17.72 21.54
C CYS A 73 1.73 19.18 21.38
N VAL A 74 1.24 20.07 22.27
CA VAL A 74 1.60 21.49 22.28
C VAL A 74 3.09 21.66 22.61
N GLU A 75 3.56 21.00 23.68
CA GLU A 75 4.96 21.03 24.11
C GLU A 75 5.91 20.56 23.02
N LYS A 76 5.65 19.40 22.39
CA LYS A 76 6.46 18.90 21.26
C LYS A 76 6.51 19.90 20.10
N THR A 77 5.39 20.54 19.78
CA THR A 77 5.33 21.51 18.67
C THR A 77 6.14 22.77 18.96
N LEU A 78 6.06 23.28 20.19
CA LEU A 78 6.85 24.43 20.65
C LEU A 78 8.34 24.13 20.68
N ALA A 79 8.73 22.94 21.15
CA ALA A 79 10.13 22.49 21.18
C ALA A 79 10.76 22.46 19.77
N VAL A 80 9.99 22.04 18.75
CA VAL A 80 10.48 22.09 17.35
C VAL A 80 10.72 23.54 16.90
N ALA A 81 9.82 24.47 17.26
CA ALA A 81 9.95 25.87 16.89
C ALA A 81 11.17 26.53 17.57
N GLU A 82 11.40 26.22 18.84
CA GLU A 82 12.57 26.67 19.62
C GLU A 82 13.88 26.11 19.05
N ALA A 83 13.95 24.79 18.81
CA ALA A 83 15.14 24.18 18.21
C ALA A 83 15.46 24.79 16.84
N MET A 84 14.45 25.17 16.05
CA MET A 84 14.63 25.85 14.77
C MET A 84 15.13 27.30 14.91
N SER A 85 14.63 28.07 15.89
CA SER A 85 15.05 29.46 16.11
C SER A 85 16.50 29.55 16.59
N GLU A 86 16.92 28.59 17.42
CA GLU A 86 18.28 28.48 17.96
C GLU A 86 19.25 27.75 17.03
N ARG A 87 18.81 27.36 15.82
CA ARG A 87 19.61 26.64 14.81
C ARG A 87 20.10 25.27 15.29
N ARG A 88 19.42 24.64 16.25
CA ARG A 88 19.61 23.25 16.70
C ARG A 88 18.95 22.27 15.72
N PHE A 89 19.41 22.26 14.46
CA PHE A 89 18.75 21.54 13.37
C PHE A 89 18.69 20.01 13.53
N LYS A 90 19.66 19.40 14.21
CA LYS A 90 19.65 17.95 14.46
C LYS A 90 18.52 17.56 15.41
N GLU A 91 18.39 18.31 16.50
CA GLU A 91 17.32 18.13 17.47
C GLU A 91 15.95 18.40 16.85
N ALA A 92 15.82 19.46 16.03
CA ALA A 92 14.59 19.73 15.30
C ALA A 92 14.19 18.60 14.33
N GLN A 93 15.15 17.82 13.82
CA GLN A 93 14.86 16.61 13.03
C GLN A 93 14.43 15.43 13.89
N GLU A 94 15.05 15.26 15.07
CA GLU A 94 14.73 14.19 16.01
C GLU A 94 13.33 14.37 16.62
N LEU A 95 12.97 15.60 17.00
CA LEU A 95 11.64 15.96 17.50
C LEU A 95 10.51 15.73 16.48
N ARG A 96 10.81 15.63 15.18
CA ARG A 96 9.83 15.28 14.13
C ARG A 96 9.61 13.76 13.99
N GLY A 97 10.33 12.96 14.75
CA GLY A 97 10.18 11.51 14.83
C GLY A 97 11.03 10.72 13.84
N ARG A 98 11.11 9.41 14.10
CA ARG A 98 11.99 8.47 13.37
C ARG A 98 11.65 8.39 11.89
N SER A 99 10.36 8.49 11.54
CA SER A 99 9.88 8.45 10.16
C SER A 99 10.38 9.63 9.34
N PHE A 100 10.36 10.85 9.89
CA PHE A 100 10.85 12.05 9.21
C PHE A 100 12.35 11.95 8.95
N LYS A 101 13.14 11.57 9.96
CA LYS A 101 14.59 11.36 9.86
C LYS A 101 14.93 10.33 8.78
N GLY A 102 14.29 9.16 8.81
CA GLY A 102 14.52 8.10 7.82
C GLY A 102 14.16 8.52 6.39
N ASN A 103 13.07 9.27 6.21
CA ASN A 103 12.68 9.80 4.89
C ASN A 103 13.68 10.85 4.38
N LEU A 104 14.17 11.73 5.25
CA LEU A 104 15.17 12.74 4.91
C LEU A 104 16.50 12.08 4.50
N GLU A 105 16.97 11.09 5.27
CA GLU A 105 18.17 10.33 4.96
C GLU A 105 18.04 9.61 3.61
N THR A 106 16.89 8.97 3.37
CA THR A 106 16.59 8.31 2.09
C THR A 106 16.61 9.31 0.94
N TYR A 107 15.98 10.48 1.11
CA TYR A 107 15.99 11.54 0.10
C TYR A 107 17.42 12.03 -0.20
N ILE A 108 18.23 12.28 0.82
CA ILE A 108 19.62 12.73 0.67
C ILE A 108 20.46 11.68 -0.07
N ARG A 109 20.25 10.38 0.21
CA ARG A 109 20.95 9.29 -0.50
C ARG A 109 20.55 9.21 -1.97
N LEU A 110 19.25 9.30 -2.26
CA LEU A 110 18.71 9.08 -3.61
C LEU A 110 18.76 10.32 -4.54
N SER A 111 19.02 11.50 -3.99
CA SER A 111 19.05 12.78 -4.72
C SER A 111 20.43 13.15 -5.29
N LYS A 112 21.52 12.52 -4.85
CA LYS A 112 22.87 12.85 -5.32
C LYS A 112 23.12 12.28 -6.72
N LEU A 113 23.56 13.12 -7.66
CA LEU A 113 23.85 12.73 -9.05
C LEU A 113 25.01 11.71 -9.14
N ARG A 114 26.01 11.87 -8.28
CA ARG A 114 27.11 10.93 -8.04
C ARG A 114 27.14 10.68 -6.53
N PRO A 115 26.48 9.64 -6.04
CA PRO A 115 26.70 9.21 -4.67
C PRO A 115 28.20 8.94 -4.51
N LYS A 116 28.84 9.50 -3.49
CA LYS A 116 30.08 8.87 -3.03
C LYS A 116 29.67 7.47 -2.59
N LEU A 117 30.44 6.44 -2.95
CA LEU A 117 30.30 5.14 -2.29
C LEU A 117 30.35 5.42 -0.78
N PHE A 118 29.23 5.23 -0.09
CA PHE A 118 29.14 5.53 1.34
C PHE A 118 29.83 4.45 2.18
N SER A 119 30.19 3.36 1.51
CA SER A 119 30.77 2.15 2.02
C SER A 119 32.13 1.96 1.34
N ASN A 120 33.19 1.87 2.14
CA ASN A 120 34.50 1.33 1.74
C ASN A 120 34.49 -0.22 1.78
N LYS A 121 33.32 -0.87 1.72
CA LYS A 121 33.23 -2.33 1.86
C LYS A 121 33.95 -3.00 0.68
N GLN A 122 34.77 -4.00 1.01
CA GLN A 122 35.61 -4.75 0.07
C GLN A 122 34.83 -5.66 -0.88
N HIS A 123 33.55 -5.96 -0.59
CA HIS A 123 32.76 -6.93 -1.34
C HIS A 123 31.54 -6.31 -2.02
N SER A 124 31.46 -6.49 -3.34
CA SER A 124 30.29 -6.16 -4.15
C SER A 124 29.43 -7.42 -4.31
N PHE A 125 28.11 -7.28 -4.16
CA PHE A 125 27.17 -8.39 -4.31
C PHE A 125 26.27 -8.14 -5.52
N ASN A 126 25.84 -9.22 -6.19
CA ASN A 126 24.89 -9.16 -7.29
C ASN A 126 23.46 -9.30 -6.73
N LEU A 127 22.70 -8.22 -6.75
CA LEU A 127 21.31 -8.18 -6.30
C LEU A 127 20.40 -8.08 -7.52
N ALA A 128 19.41 -8.96 -7.62
CA ALA A 128 18.46 -8.97 -8.72
C ALA A 128 17.05 -8.57 -8.25
N VAL A 129 16.35 -7.79 -9.09
CA VAL A 129 14.98 -7.34 -8.87
C VAL A 129 14.07 -7.76 -10.02
N LEU A 130 12.86 -8.23 -9.70
CA LEU A 130 11.85 -8.64 -10.66
C LEU A 130 10.44 -8.32 -10.16
N ASN A 131 9.50 -8.24 -11.10
CA ASN A 131 8.09 -7.98 -10.82
C ASN A 131 7.22 -9.20 -11.17
N VAL A 132 6.34 -9.60 -10.27
CA VAL A 132 5.49 -10.79 -10.41
C VAL A 132 4.04 -10.45 -10.04
N GLY A 133 3.08 -10.87 -10.86
CA GLY A 133 1.66 -10.60 -10.69
C GLY A 133 1.11 -9.54 -11.64
N ALA A 134 0.00 -8.92 -11.25
CA ALA A 134 -0.64 -7.85 -12.01
C ALA A 134 0.11 -6.52 -11.86
N PRO A 135 0.05 -5.62 -12.85
CA PRO A 135 0.67 -4.30 -12.73
C PRO A 135 0.00 -3.48 -11.64
N ALA A 136 0.82 -2.78 -10.87
CA ALA A 136 0.38 -1.88 -9.82
C ALA A 136 1.18 -0.58 -9.86
N CYS A 137 0.50 0.53 -9.62
CA CYS A 137 1.14 1.83 -9.47
C CYS A 137 2.08 1.85 -8.26
N GLY A 138 3.26 2.46 -8.42
CA GLY A 138 4.29 2.59 -7.37
C GLY A 138 5.40 1.54 -7.44
N VAL A 139 5.20 0.45 -8.19
CA VAL A 139 6.23 -0.60 -8.42
C VAL A 139 7.54 -0.02 -8.96
N ASN A 140 7.44 0.90 -9.94
CA ASN A 140 8.62 1.56 -10.51
C ASN A 140 9.39 2.43 -9.49
N ALA A 141 8.70 2.98 -8.47
CA ALA A 141 9.35 3.71 -7.40
C ALA A 141 10.17 2.79 -6.48
N ILE A 142 9.67 1.56 -6.24
CA ILE A 142 10.39 0.51 -5.51
C ILE A 142 11.63 0.07 -6.30
N VAL A 143 11.48 -0.28 -7.58
CA VAL A 143 12.61 -0.70 -8.42
C VAL A 143 13.67 0.39 -8.47
N ARG A 144 13.26 1.65 -8.67
CA ARG A 144 14.18 2.79 -8.68
C ARG A 144 14.93 2.93 -7.35
N SER A 145 14.25 2.78 -6.21
CA SER A 145 14.90 2.95 -4.90
C SER A 145 15.84 1.79 -4.59
N ILE A 146 15.47 0.55 -4.94
CA ILE A 146 16.33 -0.64 -4.86
C ILE A 146 17.62 -0.42 -5.65
N VAL A 147 17.50 -0.06 -6.93
CA VAL A 147 18.65 0.09 -7.83
C VAL A 147 19.56 1.21 -7.36
N ARG A 148 19.00 2.39 -7.07
CA ARG A 148 19.81 3.53 -6.63
C ARG A 148 20.47 3.27 -5.27
N TYR A 149 19.75 2.67 -4.33
CA TYR A 149 20.29 2.40 -3.01
C TYR A 149 21.38 1.32 -3.05
N GLY A 150 21.17 0.22 -3.79
CA GLY A 150 22.19 -0.81 -3.96
C GLY A 150 23.47 -0.30 -4.64
N LEU A 151 23.34 0.57 -5.65
CA LEU A 151 24.49 1.25 -6.28
C LEU A 151 25.23 2.19 -5.31
N CYS A 152 24.50 2.88 -4.41
CA CYS A 152 25.12 3.73 -3.37
C CYS A 152 25.97 2.92 -2.37
N GLU A 153 25.55 1.68 -2.08
CA GLU A 153 26.24 0.76 -1.17
C GLU A 153 27.40 0.00 -1.85
N GLY A 154 27.52 0.08 -3.18
CA GLY A 154 28.60 -0.53 -3.97
C GLY A 154 28.27 -1.89 -4.57
N HIS A 155 26.99 -2.24 -4.64
CA HIS A 155 26.52 -3.53 -5.17
C HIS A 155 26.14 -3.46 -6.65
N ASN A 156 26.23 -4.59 -7.34
CA ASN A 156 25.80 -4.74 -8.72
C ASN A 156 24.29 -5.00 -8.76
N MET A 157 23.57 -4.19 -9.51
CA MET A 157 22.11 -4.27 -9.60
C MET A 157 21.68 -4.84 -10.95
N PHE A 158 20.86 -5.88 -10.91
CA PHE A 158 20.30 -6.54 -12.09
C PHE A 158 18.78 -6.42 -12.07
N ALA A 159 18.20 -6.07 -13.21
CA ALA A 159 16.76 -6.16 -13.42
C ALA A 159 16.45 -7.31 -14.36
N ILE A 160 15.50 -8.13 -13.93
CA ILE A 160 14.93 -9.22 -14.71
C ILE A 160 13.62 -8.70 -15.28
N PHE A 161 13.51 -8.71 -16.60
CA PHE A 161 12.31 -8.31 -17.31
C PHE A 161 11.31 -9.47 -17.35
N ASP A 162 10.02 -9.17 -17.44
CA ASP A 162 8.95 -10.15 -17.63
C ASP A 162 8.94 -11.31 -16.61
N GLY A 163 9.27 -11.01 -15.35
CA GLY A 163 9.15 -11.94 -14.23
C GLY A 163 10.05 -13.18 -14.37
N PHE A 164 9.56 -14.34 -13.91
CA PHE A 164 10.32 -15.58 -13.96
C PHE A 164 10.46 -16.15 -15.38
N GLU A 165 9.50 -15.92 -16.29
CA GLU A 165 9.66 -16.36 -17.68
C GLU A 165 10.77 -15.57 -18.38
N GLY A 166 10.89 -14.27 -18.11
CA GLY A 166 12.03 -13.51 -18.63
C GLY A 166 13.36 -13.92 -17.99
N LEU A 167 13.38 -14.37 -16.73
CA LEU A 167 14.58 -14.95 -16.10
C LEU A 167 15.08 -16.19 -16.86
N ILE A 168 14.21 -17.15 -17.15
CA ILE A 168 14.60 -18.37 -17.89
C ILE A 168 15.03 -18.04 -19.33
N ASN A 169 14.44 -17.00 -19.93
CA ASN A 169 14.77 -16.51 -21.27
C ASN A 169 15.97 -15.55 -21.30
N ASN A 170 16.74 -15.44 -20.20
CA ASN A 170 17.92 -14.56 -20.09
C ASN A 170 17.63 -13.07 -20.38
N GLN A 171 16.41 -12.60 -20.10
CA GLN A 171 16.03 -11.18 -20.21
C GLN A 171 16.47 -10.38 -18.98
N ILE A 172 17.79 -10.33 -18.76
CA ILE A 172 18.41 -9.69 -17.60
C ILE A 172 19.26 -8.51 -18.07
N LYS A 173 19.14 -7.37 -17.39
CA LYS A 173 20.01 -6.21 -17.64
C LYS A 173 20.64 -5.70 -16.36
N SER A 174 21.94 -5.42 -16.41
CA SER A 174 22.58 -4.63 -15.38
C SER A 174 22.07 -3.19 -15.44
N LEU A 175 21.64 -2.65 -14.29
CA LEU A 175 21.11 -1.30 -14.19
C LEU A 175 22.13 -0.34 -13.57
N HIS A 176 22.34 0.78 -14.25
CA HIS A 176 23.13 1.90 -13.76
C HIS A 176 22.20 3.03 -13.28
N TRP A 177 22.77 4.01 -12.57
CA TRP A 177 22.02 5.07 -11.88
C TRP A 177 21.01 5.85 -12.77
N MET A 178 21.40 6.11 -14.02
CA MET A 178 20.57 6.83 -14.99
C MET A 178 19.49 5.97 -15.65
N ALA A 179 19.62 4.63 -15.64
CA ALA A 179 18.64 3.74 -16.24
C ALA A 179 17.25 3.85 -15.59
N VAL A 180 17.21 4.14 -14.28
CA VAL A 180 15.97 4.29 -13.49
C VAL A 180 15.56 5.75 -13.27
N ASN A 181 16.06 6.68 -14.09
CA ASN A 181 15.71 8.08 -13.96
C ASN A 181 14.27 8.35 -14.40
N GLY A 182 13.51 9.13 -13.63
CA GLY A 182 12.09 9.41 -13.91
C GLY A 182 11.10 8.29 -13.54
N TRP A 183 11.57 7.09 -13.18
CA TRP A 183 10.71 5.93 -12.92
C TRP A 183 9.73 6.12 -11.76
N SER A 184 10.05 6.98 -10.78
CA SER A 184 9.22 7.20 -9.58
C SER A 184 7.79 7.63 -9.91
N SER A 185 7.59 8.42 -10.97
CA SER A 185 6.28 8.95 -11.35
C SER A 185 5.57 8.14 -12.44
N VAL A 186 6.18 7.07 -12.94
CA VAL A 186 5.60 6.27 -14.02
C VAL A 186 4.69 5.19 -13.41
N GLY A 187 3.44 5.11 -13.87
CA GLY A 187 2.52 4.04 -13.50
C GLY A 187 2.87 2.69 -14.13
N SER A 188 2.12 1.65 -13.81
CA SER A 188 2.35 0.28 -14.29
C SER A 188 3.76 -0.26 -13.93
N SER A 189 4.24 -1.27 -14.66
CA SER A 189 5.54 -1.93 -14.47
C SER A 189 6.44 -1.73 -15.70
N LEU A 190 7.56 -1.03 -15.55
CA LEU A 190 8.56 -0.85 -16.61
C LEU A 190 9.42 -2.09 -16.85
N LEU A 191 9.52 -2.99 -15.88
CA LEU A 191 10.19 -4.29 -16.04
C LEU A 191 9.29 -5.32 -16.73
N GLY A 192 8.02 -5.01 -16.98
CA GLY A 192 7.02 -6.03 -17.29
C GLY A 192 6.58 -6.78 -16.03
N CYS A 193 5.49 -7.53 -16.12
CA CYS A 193 4.98 -8.32 -15.00
C CYS A 193 4.13 -9.47 -15.54
N GLN A 194 4.26 -10.64 -14.92
CA GLN A 194 3.53 -11.85 -15.31
C GLN A 194 2.89 -12.52 -14.11
N LYS A 195 1.73 -13.16 -14.32
CA LYS A 195 0.95 -13.83 -13.26
C LYS A 195 1.35 -15.30 -13.04
N THR A 196 2.56 -15.68 -13.46
CA THR A 196 3.07 -17.05 -13.35
C THR A 196 3.95 -17.16 -12.09
N SER A 197 3.71 -18.15 -11.24
CA SER A 197 4.55 -18.40 -10.04
C SER A 197 5.84 -19.15 -10.42
N ALA A 198 6.84 -19.12 -9.55
CA ALA A 198 8.14 -19.75 -9.77
C ALA A 198 8.01 -21.26 -10.10
N SER A 199 7.17 -21.99 -9.36
CA SER A 199 6.94 -23.43 -9.57
C SER A 199 6.35 -23.73 -10.95
N LYS A 200 5.44 -22.88 -11.44
CA LYS A 200 4.84 -23.04 -12.77
C LYS A 200 5.82 -22.80 -13.91
N VAL A 201 6.82 -21.94 -13.72
CA VAL A 201 7.87 -21.70 -14.71
C VAL A 201 8.93 -22.81 -14.67
N GLY A 202 9.22 -23.33 -13.48
CA GLY A 202 10.16 -24.42 -13.26
C GLY A 202 11.30 -24.00 -12.32
N LEU A 203 11.30 -24.54 -11.10
CA LEU A 203 12.28 -24.20 -10.06
C LEU A 203 13.72 -24.56 -10.45
N GLU A 204 13.92 -25.69 -11.14
CA GLU A 204 15.24 -26.12 -11.62
C GLU A 204 15.88 -25.09 -12.56
N LEU A 205 15.12 -24.61 -13.54
CA LEU A 205 15.58 -23.61 -14.51
C LEU A 205 15.89 -22.27 -13.83
N ILE A 206 15.06 -21.86 -12.86
CA ILE A 206 15.28 -20.65 -12.07
C ILE A 206 16.58 -20.79 -11.25
N ALA A 207 16.77 -21.92 -10.58
CA ALA A 207 17.99 -22.20 -9.81
C ALA A 207 19.23 -22.17 -10.70
N GLU A 208 19.18 -22.76 -11.90
CA GLU A 208 20.28 -22.70 -12.87
C GLU A 208 20.63 -21.26 -13.25
N LYS A 209 19.64 -20.41 -13.52
CA LYS A 209 19.86 -19.00 -13.86
C LYS A 209 20.43 -18.19 -12.70
N ILE A 210 19.98 -18.45 -11.47
CA ILE A 210 20.54 -17.81 -10.27
C ILE A 210 22.04 -18.14 -10.14
N ARG A 211 22.42 -19.40 -10.43
CA ARG A 211 23.83 -19.84 -10.45
C ARG A 211 24.62 -19.19 -11.59
N GLU A 212 24.08 -19.16 -12.81
CA GLU A 212 24.72 -18.59 -14.00
C GLU A 212 25.11 -17.12 -13.80
N HIS A 213 24.20 -16.33 -13.23
CA HIS A 213 24.41 -14.89 -12.99
C HIS A 213 25.02 -14.58 -11.62
N ASN A 214 25.26 -15.61 -10.80
CA ASN A 214 25.78 -15.53 -9.44
C ASN A 214 25.00 -14.50 -8.59
N PHE A 215 23.67 -14.61 -8.53
CA PHE A 215 22.85 -13.71 -7.72
C PHE A 215 22.97 -14.06 -6.24
N HIS A 216 23.22 -13.05 -5.42
CA HIS A 216 23.35 -13.19 -3.96
C HIS A 216 22.07 -12.82 -3.21
N ALA A 217 21.09 -12.18 -3.86
CA ALA A 217 19.74 -11.99 -3.33
C ALA A 217 18.74 -11.71 -4.46
N LEU A 218 17.47 -12.05 -4.20
CA LEU A 218 16.34 -11.74 -5.06
C LEU A 218 15.32 -10.87 -4.34
N LEU A 219 15.00 -9.74 -4.95
CA LEU A 219 14.00 -8.78 -4.50
C LEU A 219 12.79 -8.90 -5.43
N ILE A 220 11.75 -9.60 -4.99
CA ILE A 220 10.56 -9.91 -5.79
C ILE A 220 9.45 -8.94 -5.40
N ILE A 221 8.98 -8.15 -6.35
CA ILE A 221 7.94 -7.14 -6.14
C ILE A 221 6.64 -7.65 -6.75
N GLY A 222 5.54 -7.65 -6.00
CA GLY A 222 4.31 -8.15 -6.58
C GLY A 222 3.18 -8.54 -5.65
N GLY A 223 2.16 -9.14 -6.25
CA GLY A 223 0.95 -9.57 -5.56
C GLY A 223 1.08 -10.95 -4.92
N TYR A 224 -0.03 -11.69 -4.87
CA TYR A 224 -0.07 -13.02 -4.27
C TYR A 224 0.89 -14.00 -4.96
N GLU A 225 1.03 -13.93 -6.29
CA GLU A 225 1.98 -14.76 -7.04
C GLU A 225 3.45 -14.51 -6.64
N ALA A 226 3.82 -13.28 -6.25
CA ALA A 226 5.15 -12.98 -5.73
C ALA A 226 5.40 -13.65 -4.38
N TYR A 227 4.43 -13.53 -3.46
CA TYR A 227 4.46 -14.21 -2.16
C TYR A 227 4.57 -15.72 -2.33
N LEU A 228 3.70 -16.31 -3.16
CA LEU A 228 3.70 -17.73 -3.45
C LEU A 228 5.04 -18.19 -4.03
N SER A 229 5.63 -17.41 -4.94
CA SER A 229 6.94 -17.75 -5.53
C SER A 229 8.06 -17.77 -4.49
N VAL A 230 8.07 -16.84 -3.53
CA VAL A 230 9.06 -16.87 -2.43
C VAL A 230 8.83 -18.07 -1.53
N LEU A 231 7.59 -18.44 -1.25
CA LEU A 231 7.26 -19.64 -0.48
C LEU A 231 7.70 -20.92 -1.19
N GLU A 232 7.39 -21.06 -2.48
CA GLU A 232 7.80 -22.20 -3.32
C GLU A 232 9.33 -22.33 -3.37
N MET A 233 10.06 -21.22 -3.52
CA MET A 233 11.52 -21.22 -3.52
C MET A 233 12.11 -21.52 -2.13
N TYR A 234 11.46 -21.06 -1.06
CA TYR A 234 11.85 -21.36 0.33
C TYR A 234 11.75 -22.86 0.61
N GLU A 235 10.61 -23.48 0.28
CA GLU A 235 10.37 -24.93 0.46
C GLU A 235 11.33 -25.78 -0.38
N ALA A 236 11.79 -25.25 -1.51
CA ALA A 236 12.72 -25.94 -2.41
C ALA A 236 14.22 -25.75 -2.04
N ARG A 237 14.54 -25.09 -0.92
CA ARG A 237 15.94 -24.85 -0.48
C ARG A 237 16.73 -26.11 -0.15
N GLU A 238 16.06 -27.19 0.23
CA GLU A 238 16.70 -28.49 0.44
C GLU A 238 17.13 -29.14 -0.89
N GLN A 239 16.40 -28.88 -1.96
CA GLN A 239 16.65 -29.44 -3.29
C GLN A 239 17.63 -28.58 -4.09
N TYR A 240 17.53 -27.25 -3.98
CA TYR A 240 18.32 -26.30 -4.74
C TYR A 240 19.05 -25.32 -3.82
N LEU A 241 20.36 -25.52 -3.67
CA LEU A 241 21.24 -24.65 -2.87
C LEU A 241 21.22 -23.19 -3.34
N GLN A 242 20.85 -22.94 -4.60
CA GLN A 242 20.76 -21.61 -5.20
C GLN A 242 19.65 -20.76 -4.58
N PHE A 243 18.65 -21.37 -3.95
CA PHE A 243 17.61 -20.65 -3.20
C PHE A 243 18.02 -20.29 -1.78
N GLN A 244 19.19 -20.73 -1.31
CA GLN A 244 19.78 -20.36 -0.02
C GLN A 244 20.43 -18.98 -0.08
N ILE A 245 19.72 -18.03 -0.68
CA ILE A 245 20.03 -16.60 -0.72
C ILE A 245 18.86 -15.83 -0.10
N PRO A 246 19.03 -14.56 0.30
CA PRO A 246 17.90 -13.74 0.72
C PRO A 246 16.86 -13.58 -0.39
N LEU A 247 15.62 -13.96 -0.08
CA LEU A 247 14.43 -13.80 -0.91
C LEU A 247 13.50 -12.83 -0.19
N ILE A 248 13.33 -11.62 -0.74
CA ILE A 248 12.47 -10.59 -0.13
C ILE A 248 11.31 -10.30 -1.06
N CYS A 249 10.10 -10.60 -0.59
CA CYS A 249 8.85 -10.19 -1.24
C CYS A 249 8.46 -8.77 -0.78
N ILE A 250 8.23 -7.86 -1.73
CA ILE A 250 7.67 -6.54 -1.48
C ILE A 250 6.24 -6.50 -2.05
N PRO A 251 5.21 -6.49 -1.19
CA PRO A 251 3.82 -6.52 -1.64
C PRO A 251 3.44 -5.34 -2.53
N ALA A 252 2.97 -5.64 -3.74
CA ALA A 252 2.48 -4.68 -4.72
C ALA A 252 1.29 -5.26 -5.50
N THR A 253 0.09 -4.79 -5.19
CA THR A 253 -1.17 -5.19 -5.81
C THR A 253 -2.23 -4.17 -5.46
N ILE A 254 -3.21 -3.96 -6.33
CA ILE A 254 -4.36 -3.10 -6.01
C ILE A 254 -5.29 -3.75 -4.98
N SER A 255 -5.34 -5.08 -4.94
CA SER A 255 -6.31 -5.84 -4.15
C SER A 255 -6.01 -5.86 -2.65
N ASN A 256 -4.77 -5.52 -2.26
CA ASN A 256 -4.30 -5.63 -0.89
C ASN A 256 -4.50 -7.02 -0.25
N ASN A 257 -4.24 -8.07 -1.04
CA ASN A 257 -4.49 -9.47 -0.67
C ASN A 257 -3.20 -10.26 -0.36
N VAL A 258 -2.09 -9.59 -0.10
CA VAL A 258 -0.81 -10.26 0.21
C VAL A 258 -0.68 -10.43 1.73
N PRO A 259 -0.47 -11.65 2.23
CA PRO A 259 -0.21 -11.90 3.64
C PRO A 259 1.03 -11.17 4.16
N GLY A 260 1.03 -10.80 5.44
CA GLY A 260 2.17 -10.14 6.07
C GLY A 260 2.25 -8.63 5.87
N THR A 261 1.23 -8.00 5.27
CA THR A 261 1.11 -6.55 5.25
C THR A 261 -0.32 -6.04 5.35
N GLU A 262 -0.48 -4.89 5.99
CA GLU A 262 -1.74 -4.12 6.00
C GLU A 262 -1.92 -3.25 4.75
N PHE A 263 -0.82 -2.91 4.05
CA PHE A 263 -0.81 -2.08 2.85
C PHE A 263 0.21 -2.57 1.83
N SER A 264 -0.31 -3.03 0.71
CA SER A 264 0.45 -3.29 -0.51
C SER A 264 0.55 -2.03 -1.39
N ILE A 265 1.62 -1.95 -2.16
CA ILE A 265 1.87 -0.84 -3.08
C ILE A 265 0.87 -0.90 -4.25
N GLY A 266 0.26 0.26 -4.54
CA GLY A 266 -0.74 0.44 -5.59
C GLY A 266 -2.17 0.45 -5.08
N ALA A 267 -2.40 -0.02 -3.84
CA ALA A 267 -3.72 -0.03 -3.22
C ALA A 267 -4.24 1.40 -2.97
N ASP A 268 -3.39 2.34 -2.53
CA ASP A 268 -3.80 3.74 -2.32
C ASP A 268 -4.11 4.44 -3.64
N THR A 269 -3.28 4.24 -4.67
CA THR A 269 -3.57 4.76 -6.02
C THR A 269 -4.92 4.24 -6.51
N ALA A 270 -5.16 2.93 -6.41
CA ALA A 270 -6.42 2.33 -6.84
C ALA A 270 -7.63 2.88 -6.07
N LEU A 271 -7.47 3.04 -4.76
CA LEU A 271 -8.52 3.58 -3.91
C LEU A 271 -8.87 5.03 -4.27
N ASN A 272 -7.88 5.86 -4.56
CA ASN A 272 -8.10 7.24 -5.01
C ASN A 272 -8.85 7.29 -6.35
N GLU A 273 -8.52 6.41 -7.31
CA GLU A 273 -9.25 6.31 -8.58
C GLU A 273 -10.71 5.90 -8.37
N ILE A 274 -10.95 4.87 -7.55
CA ILE A 274 -12.31 4.42 -7.23
C ILE A 274 -13.11 5.56 -6.59
N VAL A 275 -12.55 6.25 -5.60
CA VAL A 275 -13.22 7.37 -4.90
C VAL A 275 -13.54 8.51 -5.85
N GLN A 276 -12.60 8.88 -6.74
CA GLN A 276 -12.85 9.92 -7.75
C GLN A 276 -13.95 9.53 -8.73
N ILE A 277 -14.00 8.26 -9.16
CA ILE A 277 -15.06 7.77 -10.04
C ILE A 277 -16.40 7.75 -9.29
N CYS A 278 -16.43 7.28 -8.05
CA CYS A 278 -17.61 7.33 -7.19
C CYS A 278 -18.15 8.76 -7.05
N ASP A 279 -17.30 9.76 -6.86
CA ASP A 279 -17.74 11.15 -6.74
C ASP A 279 -18.36 11.68 -8.05
N LYS A 280 -17.75 11.38 -9.19
CA LYS A 280 -18.32 11.72 -10.52
C LYS A 280 -19.68 11.04 -10.74
N ILE A 281 -19.81 9.77 -10.33
CA ILE A 281 -21.07 9.02 -10.42
C ILE A 281 -22.13 9.61 -9.48
N LYS A 282 -21.76 9.99 -8.24
CA LYS A 282 -22.68 10.67 -7.31
C LYS A 282 -23.19 11.98 -7.89
N GLN A 283 -22.32 12.77 -8.52
CA GLN A 283 -22.71 14.02 -9.19
C GLN A 283 -23.73 13.76 -10.30
N SER A 284 -23.53 12.70 -11.11
CA SER A 284 -24.51 12.26 -12.11
C SER A 284 -25.85 11.89 -11.46
N ALA A 285 -25.83 11.11 -10.36
CA ALA A 285 -27.03 10.72 -9.64
C ALA A 285 -27.81 11.92 -9.09
N GLN A 286 -27.10 12.93 -8.57
CA GLN A 286 -27.71 14.17 -8.06
C GLN A 286 -28.47 14.94 -9.14
N GLY A 287 -27.92 15.02 -10.36
CA GLY A 287 -28.57 15.70 -11.49
C GLY A 287 -29.87 15.03 -11.92
N SER A 288 -29.91 13.69 -11.96
CA SER A 288 -31.10 12.94 -12.37
C SER A 288 -32.19 12.82 -11.29
N LYS A 289 -31.85 13.03 -10.01
CA LYS A 289 -32.67 12.73 -8.81
C LYS A 289 -33.15 11.27 -8.74
N ARG A 290 -33.29 10.71 -7.53
CA ARG A 290 -33.82 9.34 -7.30
C ARG A 290 -33.09 8.26 -8.12
N ARG A 291 -31.75 8.27 -8.05
CA ARG A 291 -30.90 7.32 -8.76
C ARG A 291 -29.94 6.60 -7.84
N ILE A 292 -29.79 5.30 -8.07
CA ILE A 292 -28.90 4.39 -7.35
C ILE A 292 -27.86 3.83 -8.33
N PHE A 293 -26.62 3.76 -7.88
CA PHE A 293 -25.55 3.12 -8.63
C PHE A 293 -24.98 1.92 -7.86
N VAL A 294 -24.83 0.80 -8.56
CA VAL A 294 -24.06 -0.37 -8.13
C VAL A 294 -22.71 -0.32 -8.82
N ILE A 295 -21.64 -0.12 -8.05
CA ILE A 295 -20.28 -0.02 -8.55
C ILE A 295 -19.54 -1.31 -8.26
N GLU A 296 -19.07 -1.97 -9.31
CA GLU A 296 -18.21 -3.15 -9.17
C GLU A 296 -16.74 -2.76 -9.09
N THR A 297 -16.09 -3.15 -7.99
CA THR A 297 -14.65 -3.00 -7.79
C THR A 297 -13.91 -4.31 -8.02
N MET A 298 -12.65 -4.20 -8.41
CA MET A 298 -11.75 -5.36 -8.42
C MET A 298 -11.37 -5.74 -6.98
N GLY A 299 -10.63 -6.84 -6.85
CA GLY A 299 -10.04 -7.25 -5.56
C GLY A 299 -9.84 -8.75 -5.44
N GLY A 300 -10.20 -9.54 -6.45
CA GLY A 300 -10.39 -10.98 -6.28
C GLY A 300 -11.39 -11.22 -5.15
N TYR A 301 -11.09 -12.17 -4.26
CA TYR A 301 -11.88 -12.44 -3.05
C TYR A 301 -11.61 -11.45 -1.91
N CYS A 302 -10.66 -10.51 -2.05
CA CYS A 302 -10.38 -9.50 -1.03
C CYS A 302 -11.29 -8.27 -1.20
N GLY A 303 -12.15 -8.04 -0.22
CA GLY A 303 -13.10 -6.93 -0.15
C GLY A 303 -12.51 -5.57 0.23
N TYR A 304 -11.18 -5.44 0.34
CA TYR A 304 -10.50 -4.22 0.79
C TYR A 304 -10.91 -3.00 -0.03
N LEU A 305 -10.78 -3.07 -1.37
CA LEU A 305 -11.10 -1.94 -2.24
C LEU A 305 -12.57 -1.55 -2.13
N ALA A 306 -13.49 -2.52 -2.14
CA ALA A 306 -14.93 -2.27 -2.00
C ALA A 306 -15.26 -1.59 -0.68
N THR A 307 -14.76 -2.13 0.44
CA THR A 307 -15.07 -1.62 1.79
C THR A 307 -14.45 -0.24 2.03
N MET A 308 -13.17 -0.08 1.73
CA MET A 308 -12.47 1.19 1.97
C MET A 308 -12.99 2.29 1.04
N ALA A 309 -13.29 1.97 -0.23
CA ALA A 309 -13.86 2.95 -1.14
C ALA A 309 -15.29 3.34 -0.74
N ALA A 310 -16.07 2.38 -0.23
CA ALA A 310 -17.42 2.62 0.27
C ALA A 310 -17.40 3.58 1.44
N LEU A 311 -16.53 3.34 2.42
CA LEU A 311 -16.38 4.21 3.58
C LEU A 311 -15.90 5.62 3.17
N ALA A 312 -14.87 5.71 2.32
CA ALA A 312 -14.36 6.99 1.80
C ALA A 312 -15.39 7.75 0.93
N SER A 313 -16.32 7.01 0.32
CA SER A 313 -17.37 7.57 -0.54
C SER A 313 -18.68 7.87 0.19
N GLY A 314 -18.86 7.39 1.43
CA GLY A 314 -20.18 7.40 2.07
C GLY A 314 -21.20 6.62 1.24
N ALA A 315 -20.84 5.39 0.85
CA ALA A 315 -21.75 4.46 0.21
C ALA A 315 -22.71 3.85 1.23
N ASP A 316 -23.87 3.41 0.75
CA ASP A 316 -24.95 2.85 1.55
C ASP A 316 -24.68 1.41 1.98
N GLN A 317 -23.95 0.67 1.16
CA GLN A 317 -23.56 -0.71 1.43
C GLN A 317 -22.33 -1.08 0.59
N ALA A 318 -21.55 -2.03 1.09
CA ALA A 318 -20.50 -2.70 0.32
C ALA A 318 -20.63 -4.22 0.45
N TYR A 319 -20.81 -4.92 -0.67
CA TYR A 319 -20.84 -6.38 -0.72
C TYR A 319 -19.44 -6.93 -0.96
N ILE A 320 -19.00 -7.85 -0.09
CA ILE A 320 -17.67 -8.46 -0.10
C ILE A 320 -17.78 -9.96 0.12
N TYR A 321 -16.71 -10.71 -0.16
CA TYR A 321 -16.70 -12.16 0.01
C TYR A 321 -16.61 -12.56 1.48
N GLU A 322 -15.85 -11.79 2.26
CA GLU A 322 -15.58 -12.05 3.68
C GLU A 322 -16.82 -11.91 4.58
N GLU A 323 -17.88 -11.29 4.07
CA GLU A 323 -19.14 -11.08 4.76
C GLU A 323 -20.29 -11.61 3.88
N PRO A 324 -20.66 -12.90 4.04
CA PRO A 324 -21.73 -13.50 3.26
C PRO A 324 -23.04 -12.74 3.44
N PHE A 325 -23.77 -12.56 2.34
CA PHE A 325 -25.05 -11.87 2.31
C PHE A 325 -26.09 -12.73 1.56
N THR A 326 -27.34 -12.56 1.95
CA THR A 326 -28.49 -13.33 1.48
C THR A 326 -29.49 -12.44 0.76
N ILE A 327 -30.52 -13.05 0.17
CA ILE A 327 -31.64 -12.30 -0.42
C ILE A 327 -32.34 -11.39 0.60
N LYS A 328 -32.36 -11.79 1.88
CA LYS A 328 -32.96 -10.99 2.96
C LYS A 328 -32.20 -9.68 3.14
N ASP A 329 -30.86 -9.74 3.16
CA ASP A 329 -30.02 -8.55 3.29
C ASP A 329 -30.21 -7.60 2.10
N LEU A 330 -30.37 -8.15 0.89
CA LEU A 330 -30.67 -7.36 -0.31
C LEU A 330 -32.05 -6.67 -0.24
N ILE A 331 -33.06 -7.35 0.30
CA ILE A 331 -34.39 -6.76 0.52
C ILE A 331 -34.31 -5.64 1.56
N ASP A 332 -33.59 -5.88 2.67
CA ASP A 332 -33.38 -4.86 3.71
C ASP A 332 -32.63 -3.63 3.15
N ASP A 333 -31.68 -3.84 2.24
CA ASP A 333 -30.99 -2.78 1.50
C ASP A 333 -31.95 -2.00 0.58
N VAL A 334 -32.83 -2.68 -0.16
CA VAL A 334 -33.86 -2.06 -0.99
C VAL A 334 -34.77 -1.16 -0.15
N ASP A 335 -35.28 -1.67 0.97
CA ASP A 335 -36.20 -0.92 1.85
C ASP A 335 -35.53 0.30 2.45
N HIS A 336 -34.27 0.15 2.88
CA HIS A 336 -33.46 1.28 3.33
C HIS A 336 -33.33 2.35 2.24
N LEU A 337 -33.00 1.94 1.01
CA LEU A 337 -32.86 2.85 -0.12
C LEU A 337 -34.18 3.52 -0.51
N ARG A 338 -35.32 2.81 -0.44
CA ARG A 338 -36.66 3.39 -0.67
C ARG A 338 -36.94 4.50 0.32
N LYS A 339 -36.77 4.25 1.62
CA LYS A 339 -36.93 5.25 2.70
C LYS A 339 -36.00 6.45 2.49
N LYS A 340 -34.75 6.20 2.09
CA LYS A 340 -33.77 7.26 1.80
C LYS A 340 -34.22 8.22 0.69
N MET A 341 -34.97 7.76 -0.31
CA MET A 341 -35.46 8.61 -1.41
C MET A 341 -36.56 9.60 -1.01
N GLU A 342 -37.19 9.40 0.15
CA GLU A 342 -38.17 10.32 0.72
C GLU A 342 -37.50 11.51 1.40
N GLY A 343 -36.28 11.33 1.90
CA GLY A 343 -35.49 12.38 2.55
C GLY A 343 -34.86 13.41 1.60
N HIS A 344 -33.97 14.22 2.16
CA HIS A 344 -33.25 15.26 1.41
C HIS A 344 -32.27 14.68 0.38
N LEU A 345 -31.64 13.54 0.68
CA LEU A 345 -30.59 12.96 -0.14
C LEU A 345 -31.13 11.86 -1.07
N LYS A 346 -31.63 12.28 -2.23
CA LYS A 346 -32.30 11.40 -3.22
C LYS A 346 -31.32 10.67 -4.14
N ARG A 347 -30.31 10.01 -3.57
CA ARG A 347 -29.32 9.18 -4.28
C ARG A 347 -28.90 7.98 -3.45
N GLY A 348 -28.56 6.88 -4.12
CA GLY A 348 -27.98 5.67 -3.51
C GLY A 348 -26.65 5.30 -4.15
N LEU A 349 -25.76 4.70 -3.36
CA LEU A 349 -24.48 4.19 -3.84
C LEU A 349 -24.16 2.87 -3.16
N LEU A 350 -23.97 1.82 -3.95
CA LEU A 350 -23.65 0.47 -3.49
C LEU A 350 -22.33 0.08 -4.13
N LEU A 351 -21.39 -0.45 -3.36
CA LEU A 351 -20.17 -1.05 -3.90
C LEU A 351 -20.26 -2.57 -3.81
N ARG A 352 -19.70 -3.26 -4.78
CA ARG A 352 -19.64 -4.73 -4.82
C ARG A 352 -18.24 -5.14 -5.27
N ASN A 353 -17.56 -5.97 -4.48
CA ASN A 353 -16.36 -6.63 -4.95
C ASN A 353 -16.73 -7.68 -6.03
N GLU A 354 -15.91 -7.83 -7.07
CA GLU A 354 -16.16 -8.69 -8.23
C GLU A 354 -16.45 -10.16 -7.87
N ARG A 355 -15.83 -10.70 -6.80
CA ARG A 355 -16.02 -12.05 -6.26
C ARG A 355 -16.81 -12.08 -4.95
N ALA A 356 -17.56 -11.03 -4.61
CA ALA A 356 -18.35 -10.99 -3.38
C ALA A 356 -19.33 -12.19 -3.25
N ASN A 357 -19.93 -12.58 -4.36
CA ASN A 357 -20.75 -13.77 -4.48
C ASN A 357 -20.82 -14.20 -5.95
N GLU A 358 -20.85 -15.51 -6.20
CA GLU A 358 -20.90 -16.08 -7.55
C GLU A 358 -22.23 -15.80 -8.28
N HIS A 359 -23.35 -15.89 -7.56
CA HIS A 359 -24.69 -15.78 -8.13
C HIS A 359 -25.28 -14.39 -8.00
N TYR A 360 -24.99 -13.68 -6.91
CA TYR A 360 -25.40 -12.29 -6.72
C TYR A 360 -24.45 -11.34 -7.45
N THR A 361 -24.54 -11.37 -8.78
CA THR A 361 -23.74 -10.54 -9.68
C THR A 361 -24.17 -9.08 -9.63
N THR A 362 -23.30 -8.17 -10.08
CA THR A 362 -23.64 -6.74 -10.25
C THR A 362 -24.89 -6.56 -11.11
N GLU A 363 -25.04 -7.36 -12.15
CA GLU A 363 -26.22 -7.33 -13.01
C GLU A 363 -27.48 -7.78 -12.27
N PHE A 364 -27.40 -8.88 -11.52
CA PHE A 364 -28.51 -9.39 -10.72
C PHE A 364 -28.98 -8.36 -9.70
N ILE A 365 -28.06 -7.83 -8.88
CA ILE A 365 -28.38 -6.82 -7.85
C ILE A 365 -28.98 -5.57 -8.50
N THR A 366 -28.47 -5.15 -9.66
CA THR A 366 -29.01 -3.99 -10.38
C THR A 366 -30.43 -4.24 -10.88
N LYS A 367 -30.70 -5.41 -11.46
CA LYS A 367 -32.04 -5.79 -11.93
C LYS A 367 -33.04 -5.90 -10.77
N LEU A 368 -32.63 -6.49 -9.65
CA LEU A 368 -33.42 -6.55 -8.42
C LEU A 368 -33.81 -5.14 -7.96
N LEU A 369 -32.84 -4.24 -7.83
CA LEU A 369 -33.09 -2.84 -7.45
C LEU A 369 -33.98 -2.10 -8.45
N GLN A 370 -33.89 -2.41 -9.74
CA GLN A 370 -34.77 -1.82 -10.77
C GLN A 370 -36.22 -2.28 -10.62
N GLU A 371 -36.44 -3.56 -10.32
CA GLU A 371 -37.78 -4.12 -10.16
C GLU A 371 -38.42 -3.67 -8.84
N GLU A 372 -37.72 -3.88 -7.73
CA GLU A 372 -38.22 -3.53 -6.39
C GLU A 372 -38.24 -2.02 -6.14
N GLY A 373 -37.45 -1.25 -6.89
CA GLY A 373 -37.41 0.21 -6.83
C GLY A 373 -38.44 0.93 -7.71
N LYS A 374 -39.27 0.20 -8.49
CA LYS A 374 -40.20 0.79 -9.46
C LYS A 374 -41.09 1.86 -8.82
N GLY A 375 -41.19 3.00 -9.50
CA GLY A 375 -41.95 4.17 -9.05
C GLY A 375 -41.24 5.03 -7.98
N VAL A 376 -40.20 4.52 -7.33
CA VAL A 376 -39.45 5.24 -6.27
C VAL A 376 -38.09 5.74 -6.78
N PHE A 377 -37.30 4.87 -7.40
CA PHE A 377 -35.98 5.21 -7.94
C PHE A 377 -35.60 4.38 -9.17
N SER A 378 -34.54 4.80 -9.86
CA SER A 378 -33.89 4.03 -10.92
C SER A 378 -32.52 3.52 -10.48
N ALA A 379 -32.13 2.31 -10.88
CA ALA A 379 -30.80 1.77 -10.61
C ALA A 379 -29.98 1.56 -11.89
N ARG A 380 -28.66 1.75 -11.79
CA ARG A 380 -27.67 1.54 -12.86
C ARG A 380 -26.42 0.87 -12.28
N SER A 381 -25.68 0.16 -13.11
CA SER A 381 -24.39 -0.42 -12.73
C SER A 381 -23.23 0.22 -13.47
N ASN A 382 -22.07 0.24 -12.81
CA ASN A 382 -20.79 0.63 -13.39
C ASN A 382 -19.73 -0.38 -12.96
N VAL A 383 -19.16 -1.09 -13.93
CA VAL A 383 -17.99 -1.95 -13.71
C VAL A 383 -16.75 -1.12 -13.99
N LEU A 384 -15.97 -0.83 -12.95
CA LEU A 384 -14.80 0.06 -13.09
C LEU A 384 -13.68 -0.58 -13.90
N GLY A 385 -13.52 -1.90 -13.80
CA GLY A 385 -12.48 -2.65 -14.49
C GLY A 385 -11.08 -2.09 -14.23
N HIS A 386 -10.25 -2.06 -15.28
CA HIS A 386 -8.83 -1.71 -15.18
C HIS A 386 -8.54 -0.24 -14.89
N MET A 387 -9.55 0.65 -14.94
CA MET A 387 -9.37 2.06 -14.53
C MET A 387 -8.87 2.18 -13.08
N GLN A 388 -9.19 1.19 -12.26
CA GLN A 388 -8.76 1.10 -10.86
C GLN A 388 -7.25 0.90 -10.70
N GLN A 389 -6.51 0.50 -11.73
CA GLN A 389 -5.04 0.43 -11.62
C GLN A 389 -4.39 1.83 -11.58
N GLY A 390 -5.13 2.85 -12.01
CA GLY A 390 -4.70 4.24 -12.08
C GLY A 390 -3.72 4.51 -13.22
N GLY A 391 -3.51 5.79 -13.47
CA GLY A 391 -2.55 6.26 -14.48
C GLY A 391 -1.18 6.55 -13.87
N LEU A 392 -1.14 7.48 -12.92
CA LEU A 392 0.08 7.88 -12.22
C LEU A 392 -0.01 7.46 -10.76
N PRO A 393 1.10 6.99 -10.15
CA PRO A 393 1.07 6.58 -8.77
C PRO A 393 0.82 7.75 -7.83
N SER A 394 0.02 7.51 -6.79
CA SER A 394 -0.23 8.49 -5.73
C SER A 394 1.09 8.88 -5.04
N PRO A 395 1.17 10.07 -4.41
CA PRO A 395 2.33 10.44 -3.62
C PRO A 395 2.63 9.43 -2.50
N PHE A 396 1.59 8.81 -1.91
CA PHE A 396 1.72 7.79 -0.88
C PHE A 396 2.44 6.55 -1.43
N ASP A 397 1.94 5.94 -2.51
CA ASP A 397 2.56 4.75 -3.12
C ASP A 397 4.00 5.01 -3.57
N ARG A 398 4.29 6.22 -4.07
CA ARG A 398 5.66 6.62 -4.44
C ARG A 398 6.60 6.69 -3.25
N ALA A 399 6.20 7.39 -2.20
CA ALA A 399 7.02 7.59 -1.01
C ALA A 399 7.18 6.28 -0.23
N PHE A 400 6.09 5.54 -0.04
CA PHE A 400 6.08 4.27 0.64
C PHE A 400 6.88 3.22 -0.12
N GLY A 401 6.70 3.10 -1.45
CA GLY A 401 7.48 2.19 -2.29
C GLY A 401 8.97 2.52 -2.28
N THR A 402 9.33 3.81 -2.30
CA THR A 402 10.73 4.26 -2.14
C THR A 402 11.32 3.77 -0.81
N LYS A 403 10.58 3.93 0.30
CA LYS A 403 10.99 3.49 1.64
C LYS A 403 11.15 1.97 1.73
N LEU A 404 10.20 1.21 1.19
CA LEU A 404 10.26 -0.26 1.20
C LEU A 404 11.46 -0.77 0.39
N GLY A 405 11.71 -0.23 -0.80
CA GLY A 405 12.85 -0.66 -1.61
C GLY A 405 14.21 -0.40 -0.95
N CYS A 406 14.38 0.75 -0.28
CA CYS A 406 15.61 0.99 0.49
C CYS A 406 15.77 0.02 1.66
N LYS A 407 14.70 -0.22 2.43
CA LYS A 407 14.73 -1.18 3.55
C LYS A 407 15.02 -2.61 3.09
N ALA A 408 14.45 -3.03 1.96
CA ALA A 408 14.68 -4.35 1.39
C ALA A 408 16.16 -4.57 1.05
N VAL A 409 16.82 -3.58 0.43
CA VAL A 409 18.27 -3.66 0.14
C VAL A 409 19.08 -3.71 1.43
N THR A 410 18.81 -2.82 2.40
CA THR A 410 19.51 -2.85 3.69
C THR A 410 19.40 -4.20 4.39
N TYR A 411 18.21 -4.80 4.38
CA TYR A 411 17.98 -6.09 5.01
C TYR A 411 18.69 -7.23 4.27
N ALA A 412 18.53 -7.32 2.95
CA ALA A 412 19.22 -8.31 2.11
C ALA A 412 20.72 -8.28 2.31
N VAL A 413 21.33 -7.10 2.25
CA VAL A 413 22.78 -6.91 2.44
C VAL A 413 23.19 -7.31 3.85
N SER A 414 22.41 -6.98 4.88
CA SER A 414 22.73 -7.37 6.25
C SER A 414 22.72 -8.89 6.46
N LEU A 415 21.84 -9.61 5.76
CA LEU A 415 21.80 -11.08 5.78
C LEU A 415 22.99 -11.67 5.02
N ILE A 416 23.30 -11.13 3.83
CA ILE A 416 24.46 -11.54 3.04
C ILE A 416 25.74 -11.37 3.88
N GLU A 417 25.94 -10.23 4.52
CA GLU A 417 27.15 -9.95 5.31
C GLU A 417 27.32 -10.87 6.52
N LYS A 418 26.22 -11.33 7.11
CA LYS A 418 26.25 -12.32 8.20
C LYS A 418 26.51 -13.74 7.73
N ALA A 419 26.15 -14.05 6.47
CA ALA A 419 26.16 -15.40 5.92
C ALA A 419 27.25 -15.65 4.87
N ALA A 420 27.99 -14.62 4.46
CA ALA A 420 29.06 -14.73 3.48
C ALA A 420 30.25 -15.48 4.08
N THR A 421 30.69 -16.54 3.40
CA THR A 421 31.94 -17.25 3.72
C THR A 421 33.15 -16.49 3.19
N GLU A 422 34.36 -16.84 3.64
CA GLU A 422 35.62 -16.24 3.16
C GLU A 422 35.81 -16.36 1.64
N ASP A 423 35.20 -17.38 1.02
CA ASP A 423 35.18 -17.61 -0.42
C ASP A 423 34.15 -16.75 -1.18
N GLY A 424 33.39 -15.89 -0.47
CA GLY A 424 32.35 -15.03 -1.05
C GLY A 424 31.03 -15.74 -1.37
N LYS A 425 30.87 -17.00 -0.96
CA LYS A 425 29.61 -17.75 -1.13
C LYS A 425 28.62 -17.35 -0.03
N VAL A 426 27.38 -17.07 -0.41
CA VAL A 426 26.30 -16.72 0.52
C VAL A 426 25.44 -17.95 0.77
N ILE A 427 25.29 -18.35 2.03
CA ILE A 427 24.44 -19.48 2.43
C ILE A 427 23.46 -19.02 3.51
N CYS A 428 22.26 -18.64 3.07
CA CYS A 428 21.15 -18.20 3.90
C CYS A 428 20.06 -19.28 3.90
N ASN A 429 20.08 -20.18 4.88
CA ASN A 429 19.06 -21.24 5.01
C ASN A 429 18.07 -21.01 6.18
N THR A 430 18.06 -19.81 6.77
CA THR A 430 17.13 -19.49 7.87
C THR A 430 15.80 -18.99 7.34
N ALA A 431 14.72 -19.17 8.11
CA ALA A 431 13.40 -18.61 7.80
C ALA A 431 13.43 -17.08 7.61
N GLU A 432 14.28 -16.38 8.38
CA GLU A 432 14.51 -14.92 8.28
C GLU A 432 15.07 -14.46 6.93
N SER A 433 15.59 -15.37 6.12
CA SER A 433 16.09 -15.02 4.79
C SER A 433 15.06 -15.19 3.67
N ALA A 434 13.84 -15.65 3.95
CA ALA A 434 12.74 -15.69 3.00
C ALA A 434 11.51 -15.00 3.61
N VAL A 435 11.32 -13.72 3.31
CA VAL A 435 10.41 -12.84 4.06
C VAL A 435 9.52 -11.99 3.17
N VAL A 436 8.37 -11.58 3.70
CA VAL A 436 7.57 -10.47 3.18
C VAL A 436 7.91 -9.21 3.96
N LEU A 437 8.26 -8.13 3.25
CA LEU A 437 8.46 -6.80 3.83
C LEU A 437 7.12 -6.03 3.79
N GLY A 438 6.43 -6.01 4.92
CA GLY A 438 5.12 -5.38 5.06
C GLY A 438 5.06 -4.30 6.15
N LEU A 439 4.08 -3.41 6.05
CA LEU A 439 3.65 -2.57 7.18
C LEU A 439 2.65 -3.35 8.03
N ILE A 440 2.95 -3.55 9.32
CA ILE A 440 2.06 -4.17 10.31
C ILE A 440 1.92 -3.19 11.47
N LYS A 441 0.69 -2.76 11.78
CA LYS A 441 0.38 -1.74 12.79
C LYS A 441 1.22 -0.46 12.62
N ARG A 442 2.36 -0.38 13.30
CA ARG A 442 3.20 0.82 13.42
C ARG A 442 4.54 0.70 12.71
N GLN A 443 4.96 -0.49 12.36
CA GLN A 443 6.32 -0.75 11.91
C GLN A 443 6.36 -1.51 10.59
N ASN A 444 7.44 -1.30 9.84
CA ASN A 444 7.71 -2.16 8.68
C ASN A 444 8.46 -3.38 9.21
N GLU A 445 7.86 -4.54 9.07
CA GLU A 445 8.37 -5.82 9.56
C GLU A 445 8.78 -6.72 8.40
N PHE A 446 9.73 -7.60 8.67
CA PHE A 446 10.15 -8.67 7.78
C PHE A 446 9.61 -9.97 8.34
N THR A 447 8.50 -10.45 7.79
CA THR A 447 7.83 -11.64 8.31
C THR A 447 8.18 -12.86 7.45
N PRO A 448 8.74 -13.94 8.03
CA PRO A 448 9.02 -15.17 7.31
C PRO A 448 7.80 -15.75 6.58
N VAL A 449 7.99 -16.18 5.33
CA VAL A 449 6.90 -16.73 4.51
C VAL A 449 6.30 -18.02 5.08
N GLU A 450 7.12 -18.79 5.81
CA GLU A 450 6.70 -20.00 6.53
C GLU A 450 5.63 -19.68 7.59
N ILE A 451 5.83 -18.61 8.36
CA ILE A 451 4.87 -18.17 9.39
C ILE A 451 3.58 -17.68 8.73
N LEU A 452 3.72 -16.94 7.61
CA LEU A 452 2.57 -16.40 6.89
C LEU A 452 1.70 -17.49 6.24
N LYS A 453 2.29 -18.65 5.88
CA LYS A 453 1.56 -19.78 5.29
C LYS A 453 0.38 -20.23 6.16
N ALA A 454 0.53 -20.19 7.48
CA ALA A 454 -0.54 -20.56 8.42
C ALA A 454 -1.72 -19.55 8.44
N ASN A 455 -1.47 -18.28 8.09
CA ASN A 455 -2.47 -17.21 8.05
C ASN A 455 -2.89 -16.87 6.60
N THR A 456 -2.83 -17.83 5.69
CA THR A 456 -3.12 -17.62 4.27
C THR A 456 -4.15 -18.62 3.76
N ASP A 457 -5.24 -18.10 3.18
CA ASP A 457 -6.15 -18.87 2.35
C ASP A 457 -5.55 -19.02 0.95
N THR A 458 -5.11 -20.23 0.64
CA THR A 458 -4.47 -20.55 -0.63
C THR A 458 -5.44 -20.69 -1.80
N GLU A 459 -6.69 -21.06 -1.53
CA GLU A 459 -7.75 -21.22 -2.52
C GLU A 459 -8.22 -19.85 -3.01
N HIS A 460 -8.52 -18.96 -2.07
CA HIS A 460 -9.04 -17.62 -2.35
C HIS A 460 -7.94 -16.56 -2.50
N ARG A 461 -6.67 -16.92 -2.24
CA ARG A 461 -5.47 -16.09 -2.44
C ARG A 461 -5.50 -14.82 -1.60
N MET A 462 -5.71 -14.94 -0.30
CA MET A 462 -5.87 -13.82 0.63
C MET A 462 -5.43 -14.20 2.05
N PRO A 463 -5.05 -13.22 2.90
CA PRO A 463 -4.84 -13.48 4.32
C PRO A 463 -6.17 -13.81 5.03
N LEU A 464 -6.12 -14.64 6.08
CA LEU A 464 -7.31 -14.96 6.88
C LEU A 464 -7.70 -13.78 7.78
N GLU A 465 -6.71 -13.07 8.31
CA GLU A 465 -6.91 -11.88 9.13
C GLU A 465 -6.70 -10.59 8.35
N GLN A 466 -7.68 -9.70 8.40
CA GLN A 466 -7.67 -8.43 7.68
C GLN A 466 -8.08 -7.28 8.59
N TRP A 467 -7.16 -6.36 8.83
CA TRP A 467 -7.34 -5.25 9.78
C TRP A 467 -8.53 -4.34 9.48
N TRP A 468 -8.97 -4.27 8.23
CA TRP A 468 -10.00 -3.34 7.76
C TRP A 468 -11.42 -3.87 7.94
N LEU A 469 -11.59 -5.19 8.20
CA LEU A 469 -12.91 -5.77 8.48
C LEU A 469 -13.56 -5.15 9.73
N LYS A 470 -12.76 -4.73 10.71
CA LYS A 470 -13.26 -4.01 11.89
C LYS A 470 -13.88 -2.66 11.58
N LEU A 471 -13.65 -2.10 10.38
CA LEU A 471 -14.27 -0.85 9.93
C LEU A 471 -15.66 -1.08 9.30
N ARG A 472 -16.07 -2.34 9.08
CA ARG A 472 -17.38 -2.68 8.50
C ARG A 472 -18.56 -2.17 9.33
N PRO A 473 -18.58 -2.30 10.68
CA PRO A 473 -19.64 -1.71 11.48
C PRO A 473 -19.69 -0.19 11.33
N LEU A 474 -18.54 0.48 11.21
CA LEU A 474 -18.50 1.93 11.01
C LEU A 474 -19.13 2.34 9.68
N LEU A 475 -18.85 1.60 8.58
CA LEU A 475 -19.55 1.80 7.30
C LEU A 475 -21.07 1.68 7.49
N ARG A 476 -21.52 0.65 8.21
CA ARG A 476 -22.95 0.44 8.48
C ARG A 476 -23.53 1.58 9.31
N ILE A 477 -22.92 2.00 10.41
CA ILE A 477 -23.41 3.11 11.27
C ILE A 477 -23.58 4.40 10.47
N LEU A 478 -22.60 4.72 9.62
CA LEU A 478 -22.62 5.95 8.83
C LEU A 478 -23.62 5.90 7.67
N ALA A 479 -24.03 4.71 7.23
CA ALA A 479 -25.04 4.49 6.19
C ALA A 479 -26.46 4.27 6.77
N LYS A 480 -26.55 3.49 7.84
CA LYS A 480 -27.76 2.95 8.50
C LYS A 480 -27.59 3.10 10.03
N HIS A 481 -28.59 3.64 10.71
CA HIS A 481 -28.49 3.95 12.15
C HIS A 481 -28.42 2.71 13.10
N GLU A 482 -28.39 1.47 12.61
CA GLU A 482 -28.48 0.25 13.41
C GLU A 482 -27.20 -0.62 13.28
N SER A 483 -26.12 -0.25 13.97
CA SER A 483 -24.96 -1.12 14.20
C SER A 483 -24.12 -0.63 15.38
N VAL A 484 -23.27 -1.50 15.95
CA VAL A 484 -22.37 -1.17 17.07
C VAL A 484 -20.92 -1.28 16.60
N TYR A 485 -20.15 -0.22 16.79
CA TYR A 485 -18.72 -0.17 16.46
C TYR A 485 -17.91 -0.12 17.76
N ILE A 486 -16.93 -1.02 17.88
CA ILE A 486 -15.97 -1.03 18.99
C ILE A 486 -14.67 -0.46 18.42
N GLY A 487 -14.22 0.67 18.97
CA GLY A 487 -12.98 1.32 18.54
C GLY A 487 -11.74 0.52 18.99
N ASP A 488 -10.78 0.35 18.08
CA ASP A 488 -9.42 -0.10 18.40
C ASP A 488 -8.57 1.13 18.70
N PHE A 489 -8.53 1.55 19.97
CA PHE A 489 -7.56 2.53 20.43
C PHE A 489 -6.49 1.87 21.31
N VAL A 490 -5.29 2.42 21.24
CA VAL A 490 -4.22 2.11 22.19
C VAL A 490 -4.00 3.36 23.02
N GLU A 491 -4.13 3.25 24.34
CA GLU A 491 -3.60 4.25 25.26
C GLU A 491 -2.08 4.17 25.20
N THR A 492 -1.46 5.16 24.59
CA THR A 492 0.00 5.26 24.53
C THR A 492 0.51 6.01 25.74
N GLY A 493 1.49 5.43 26.45
CA GLY A 493 2.34 6.19 27.37
C GLY A 493 3.16 7.24 26.62
N LEU A 494 3.67 8.26 27.33
CA LEU A 494 4.41 9.39 26.73
C LEU A 494 5.62 8.98 25.87
N GLU A 495 6.16 7.78 26.07
CA GLU A 495 7.32 7.23 25.34
C GLU A 495 6.95 6.49 24.04
N ASP A 496 5.67 6.15 23.85
CA ASP A 496 5.24 5.27 22.76
C ASP A 496 4.89 6.02 21.48
N VAL A 497 5.04 7.34 21.37
CA VAL A 497 4.54 8.13 20.20
C VAL A 497 5.63 8.36 19.12
N ASP A 498 6.87 7.89 19.32
CA ASP A 498 8.04 8.26 18.49
C ASP A 498 8.45 7.33 17.32
#